data_AF-C4GFU3-F1
#
_entry.id   AF-C4GFU3-F1
#
_cell.length_a   1.000
_cell.length_b   1.000
_cell.length_c   1.000
_cell.angle_alpha   90.00
_cell.angle_beta   90.00
_cell.angle_gamma   90.00
#
_symmetry.space_group_name_H-M   'P 1'
#
loop_
_entity.id
_entity.type
_entity.pdbx_description
1 polymer ?
#
loop_
_entity_poly.entity_id
_entity_poly.type
_entity_poly.pdbx_seq_one_letter_code
_entity_poly.pdbx_strand_id
1 'polypeptide(L)'
;MANTDDLKQQIADKKAEAKAKVNQWKRKQKPLVQMPELTGDAEVDSKADLDAVKKGFRDRLKAENRRKVDATDSEHWFCVCFQSRAQSEAFLREIGWRKFGDKYLDGVKIAKMMGIELPDDVVPYVDEPRIDKVWASFVDADD
;
A
#
# COMPACT_ATOMS: atom_id res chain seq x y z
N MET A 1 -18.85 28.92 -35.89
CA MET A 1 -17.55 29.41 -35.37
C MET A 1 -17.22 28.58 -34.14
N ALA A 2 -16.15 27.81 -34.16
CA ALA A 2 -15.77 26.97 -33.02
C ALA A 2 -15.46 27.87 -31.81
N ASN A 3 -16.11 27.59 -30.68
CA ASN A 3 -16.07 28.43 -29.49
C ASN A 3 -14.65 28.49 -28.92
N THR A 4 -13.99 29.63 -29.07
CA THR A 4 -12.58 29.84 -28.75
C THR A 4 -12.28 29.62 -27.27
N ASP A 5 -13.28 29.74 -26.40
CA ASP A 5 -13.15 29.52 -24.96
C ASP A 5 -13.15 28.03 -24.59
N ASP A 6 -13.85 27.18 -25.35
CA ASP A 6 -13.80 25.72 -25.21
C ASP A 6 -12.41 25.18 -25.60
N LEU A 7 -11.80 25.74 -26.66
CA LEU A 7 -10.44 25.41 -27.05
C LEU A 7 -9.40 25.83 -26.00
N LYS A 8 -9.57 26.99 -25.36
CA LYS A 8 -8.69 27.45 -24.27
C LYS A 8 -8.81 26.54 -23.04
N GLN A 9 -10.01 26.11 -22.70
CA GLN A 9 -10.25 25.18 -21.60
C GLN A 9 -9.60 23.82 -21.88
N GLN A 10 -9.80 23.27 -23.07
CA GLN A 10 -9.16 22.01 -23.49
C GLN A 10 -7.62 22.08 -23.48
N ILE A 11 -7.03 23.23 -23.84
CA ILE A 11 -5.58 23.45 -23.76
C ILE A 11 -5.11 23.52 -22.30
N ALA A 12 -5.87 24.18 -21.42
CA ALA A 12 -5.56 24.27 -20.00
C ALA A 12 -5.62 22.90 -19.32
N ASP A 13 -6.65 22.11 -19.62
CA ASP A 13 -6.84 20.76 -19.08
C ASP A 13 -5.73 19.81 -19.56
N LYS A 14 -5.37 19.84 -20.85
CA LYS A 14 -4.23 19.08 -21.38
C LYS A 14 -2.89 19.47 -20.73
N LYS A 15 -2.69 20.76 -20.44
CA LYS A 15 -1.50 21.22 -19.69
C LYS A 15 -1.51 20.74 -18.24
N ALA A 16 -2.67 20.75 -17.58
CA ALA A 16 -2.83 20.26 -16.22
C ALA A 16 -2.58 18.74 -16.15
N GLU A 17 -3.11 17.96 -17.09
CA GLU A 17 -2.89 16.52 -17.22
C GLU A 17 -1.42 16.19 -17.50
N ALA A 18 -0.77 16.92 -18.42
CA ALA A 18 0.65 16.75 -18.69
C ALA A 18 1.50 17.06 -17.44
N LYS A 19 1.18 18.13 -16.71
CA LYS A 19 1.85 18.49 -15.45
C LYS A 19 1.62 17.44 -14.36
N ALA A 20 0.41 16.86 -14.29
CA ALA A 20 0.08 15.77 -13.37
C ALA A 20 0.88 14.50 -13.71
N LYS A 21 0.97 14.11 -14.98
CA LYS A 21 1.78 12.96 -15.44
C LYS A 21 3.27 13.14 -15.16
N VAL A 22 3.82 14.34 -15.39
CA VAL A 22 5.21 14.67 -15.06
C VAL A 22 5.44 14.62 -13.54
N ASN A 23 4.52 15.16 -12.74
CA ASN A 23 4.61 15.08 -11.28
C ASN A 23 4.50 13.65 -10.77
N GLN A 24 3.65 12.83 -11.38
CA GLN A 24 3.52 11.40 -11.07
C GLN A 24 4.81 10.64 -11.40
N TRP A 25 5.45 10.93 -12.54
CA TRP A 25 6.73 10.37 -12.92
C TRP A 25 7.87 10.83 -11.99
N LYS A 26 7.93 12.12 -11.63
CA LYS A 26 8.91 12.65 -10.66
C LYS A 26 8.74 12.06 -9.27
N ARG A 27 7.49 11.83 -8.82
CA ARG A 27 7.21 11.13 -7.54
C ARG A 27 7.69 9.67 -7.58
N LYS A 28 7.54 8.99 -8.72
CA LYS A 28 8.09 7.64 -8.94
C LYS A 28 9.62 7.62 -9.00
N GLN A 29 10.25 8.73 -9.37
CA GLN A 29 11.70 8.87 -9.46
C GLN A 29 12.37 9.44 -8.21
N LYS A 30 11.68 9.56 -7.06
CA LYS A 30 12.32 10.07 -5.83
C LYS A 30 13.61 9.27 -5.57
N PRO A 31 14.80 9.92 -5.61
CA PRO A 31 16.05 9.20 -5.54
C PRO A 31 16.19 8.55 -4.16
N LEU A 32 16.68 7.31 -4.14
CA LEU A 32 16.84 6.52 -2.92
C LEU A 32 17.87 7.12 -1.95
N VAL A 33 18.75 7.98 -2.47
CA VAL A 33 19.76 8.73 -1.75
C VAL A 33 19.70 10.16 -2.23
N GLN A 34 19.65 11.12 -1.31
CA GLN A 34 19.87 12.52 -1.64
C GLN A 34 21.37 12.77 -1.51
N MET A 35 22.02 13.08 -2.64
CA MET A 35 23.44 13.39 -2.64
C MET A 35 23.66 14.81 -2.12
N PRO A 36 24.74 15.04 -1.34
CA PRO A 36 25.11 16.38 -0.89
C PRO A 36 25.55 17.25 -2.07
N GLU A 37 25.53 18.57 -1.86
CA GLU A 37 26.11 19.51 -2.83
C GLU A 37 27.64 19.43 -2.80
N LEU A 38 28.26 19.54 -3.98
CA LEU A 38 29.71 19.46 -4.13
C LEU A 38 30.37 20.75 -3.64
N THR A 39 31.43 20.58 -2.85
CA THR A 39 32.26 21.67 -2.32
C THR A 39 33.43 22.01 -3.24
N GLY A 40 33.81 21.09 -4.13
CA GLY A 40 34.94 21.21 -5.05
C GLY A 40 36.25 20.62 -4.52
N ASP A 41 36.26 20.14 -3.27
CA ASP A 41 37.35 19.34 -2.72
C ASP A 41 37.03 17.85 -2.88
N ALA A 42 37.88 17.14 -3.61
CA ALA A 42 37.62 15.74 -4.00
C ALA A 42 37.53 14.78 -2.80
N GLU A 43 38.31 15.01 -1.74
CA GLU A 43 38.31 14.15 -0.55
C GLU A 43 37.05 14.41 0.30
N VAL A 44 36.67 15.69 0.46
CA VAL A 44 35.46 16.07 1.20
C VAL A 44 34.21 15.57 0.47
N ASP A 45 34.13 15.76 -0.84
CA ASP A 45 32.98 15.38 -1.65
C ASP A 45 32.83 13.85 -1.70
N SER A 46 33.93 13.11 -1.90
CA SER A 46 33.90 11.63 -1.93
C SER A 46 33.44 11.03 -0.60
N LYS A 47 33.86 11.63 0.53
CA LYS A 47 33.42 11.19 1.84
C LYS A 47 31.93 11.48 2.07
N ALA A 48 31.48 12.67 1.69
CA ALA A 48 30.08 13.07 1.84
C ALA A 48 29.14 12.19 0.99
N ASP A 49 29.54 11.85 -0.23
CA ASP A 49 28.82 10.92 -1.10
C ASP A 49 28.71 9.52 -0.47
N LEU A 50 29.82 8.99 0.04
CA LEU A 50 29.83 7.67 0.68
C LEU A 50 28.92 7.63 1.92
N ASP A 51 28.91 8.70 2.72
CA ASP A 51 28.06 8.80 3.90
C ASP A 51 26.57 8.89 3.53
N ALA A 52 26.24 9.65 2.48
CA ALA A 52 24.88 9.73 1.95
C ALA A 52 24.37 8.37 1.46
N VAL A 53 25.21 7.65 0.71
CA VAL A 53 24.90 6.29 0.22
C VAL A 53 24.70 5.31 1.39
N LYS A 54 25.62 5.30 2.37
CA LYS A 54 25.51 4.46 3.57
C LYS A 54 24.23 4.77 4.35
N LYS A 55 23.84 6.04 4.46
CA LYS A 55 22.59 6.44 5.09
C LYS A 55 21.39 5.88 4.34
N GLY A 56 21.36 5.98 3.01
CA GLY A 56 20.29 5.40 2.19
C GLY A 56 20.13 3.90 2.39
N PHE A 57 21.24 3.14 2.45
CA PHE A 57 21.19 1.70 2.76
C PHE A 57 20.59 1.41 4.13
N ARG A 58 21.00 2.16 5.17
CA ARG A 58 20.45 1.99 6.53
C ARG A 58 18.97 2.32 6.60
N ASP A 59 18.54 3.39 5.95
CA ASP A 59 17.14 3.81 5.91
C ASP A 59 16.29 2.76 5.17
N ARG A 60 16.81 2.21 4.07
CA ARG A 60 16.13 1.14 3.31
C ARG A 60 16.03 -0.16 4.11
N LEU A 61 17.10 -0.55 4.80
CA LEU A 61 17.11 -1.73 5.66
C LEU A 61 16.06 -1.60 6.78
N LYS A 62 15.97 -0.44 7.41
CA LYS A 62 14.93 -0.17 8.44
C LYS A 62 13.52 -0.26 7.86
N ALA A 63 13.28 0.32 6.69
CA ALA A 63 11.98 0.29 6.03
C ALA A 63 11.58 -1.14 5.63
N GLU A 64 12.50 -1.95 5.10
CA GLU A 64 12.22 -3.35 4.76
C GLU A 64 12.03 -4.22 6.00
N ASN A 65 12.80 -4.01 7.06
CA ASN A 65 12.57 -4.71 8.33
C ASN A 65 11.19 -4.39 8.89
N ARG A 66 10.77 -3.11 8.88
CA ARG A 66 9.42 -2.72 9.31
C ARG A 66 8.35 -3.40 8.46
N ARG A 67 8.48 -3.35 7.13
CA ARG A 67 7.56 -4.05 6.22
C ARG A 67 7.52 -5.55 6.46
N LYS A 68 8.66 -6.19 6.72
CA LYS A 68 8.75 -7.61 7.06
C LYS A 68 7.98 -7.89 8.33
N VAL A 69 8.21 -7.12 9.39
CA VAL A 69 7.45 -7.24 10.65
C VAL A 69 5.96 -7.06 10.36
N ASP A 70 5.53 -5.94 9.77
CA ASP A 70 4.12 -5.67 9.45
C ASP A 70 3.45 -6.79 8.62
N ALA A 71 4.20 -7.46 7.73
CA ALA A 71 3.69 -8.52 6.87
C ALA A 71 3.77 -9.95 7.48
N THR A 72 4.64 -10.17 8.47
CA THR A 72 4.89 -11.51 9.03
C THR A 72 4.52 -11.64 10.50
N ASP A 73 4.33 -10.52 11.18
CA ASP A 73 3.93 -10.49 12.56
C ASP A 73 2.43 -10.76 12.65
N SER A 74 2.10 -12.00 13.03
CA SER A 74 0.73 -12.47 13.18
C SER A 74 0.19 -12.10 14.56
N GLU A 75 0.45 -10.92 15.11
CA GLU A 75 0.00 -10.52 16.45
C GLU A 75 -1.46 -10.05 16.49
N HIS A 76 -2.10 -9.83 15.33
CA HIS A 76 -3.45 -9.26 15.25
C HIS A 76 -4.52 -10.28 14.82
N TRP A 77 -4.71 -11.35 15.61
CA TRP A 77 -5.77 -12.34 15.42
C TRP A 77 -6.51 -12.61 16.72
N PHE A 78 -7.78 -12.98 16.56
CA PHE A 78 -8.65 -13.41 17.64
C PHE A 78 -9.22 -14.79 17.26
N CYS A 79 -9.33 -15.69 18.24
CA CYS A 79 -9.89 -17.02 18.04
C CYS A 79 -10.89 -17.36 19.13
N VAL A 80 -12.01 -17.97 18.73
CA VAL A 80 -13.01 -18.54 19.63
C VAL A 80 -12.87 -20.06 19.61
N CYS A 81 -12.57 -20.67 20.75
CA CYS A 81 -12.37 -22.11 20.88
C CYS A 81 -13.63 -22.81 21.40
N PHE A 82 -13.95 -23.97 20.81
CA PHE A 82 -15.06 -24.84 21.21
C PHE A 82 -14.58 -26.27 21.43
N GLN A 83 -15.32 -27.07 22.19
CA GLN A 83 -14.97 -28.47 22.45
C GLN A 83 -15.27 -29.37 21.25
N SER A 84 -16.14 -28.93 20.32
CA SER A 84 -16.47 -29.68 19.11
C SER A 84 -16.77 -28.76 17.92
N ARG A 85 -16.65 -29.32 16.71
CA ARG A 85 -17.04 -28.65 15.45
C ARG A 85 -18.52 -28.27 15.44
N ALA A 86 -19.39 -29.11 15.99
CA ALA A 86 -20.82 -28.84 16.05
C ALA A 86 -21.13 -27.58 16.90
N GLN A 87 -20.39 -27.37 18.00
CA GLN A 87 -20.52 -26.17 18.83
C GLN A 87 -20.07 -24.91 18.07
N SER A 88 -18.91 -24.97 17.39
CA SER A 88 -18.41 -23.80 16.64
C SER A 88 -19.33 -23.44 15.47
N GLU A 89 -19.87 -24.43 14.76
CA GLU A 89 -20.81 -24.20 13.66
C GLU A 89 -22.16 -23.66 14.13
N ALA A 90 -22.67 -24.17 15.25
CA ALA A 90 -23.88 -23.63 15.87
C ALA A 90 -23.67 -22.16 16.25
N PHE A 91 -22.59 -21.85 16.95
CA PHE A 91 -22.25 -20.47 17.32
C PHE A 91 -22.19 -19.54 16.11
N LEU A 92 -21.42 -19.89 15.08
CA LEU A 92 -21.25 -19.07 13.87
C LEU A 92 -22.56 -18.81 13.12
N ARG A 93 -23.46 -19.80 13.13
CA ARG A 93 -24.79 -19.69 12.51
C ARG A 93 -25.68 -18.75 13.32
N GLU A 94 -25.81 -18.98 14.63
CA GLU A 94 -26.72 -18.20 15.48
C GLU A 94 -26.28 -16.75 15.61
N ILE A 95 -24.98 -16.47 15.69
CA ILE A 95 -24.45 -15.09 15.75
C ILE A 95 -24.41 -14.40 14.38
N GLY A 96 -24.71 -15.14 13.30
CA GLY A 96 -24.74 -14.61 11.94
C GLY A 96 -23.38 -14.31 11.32
N TRP A 97 -22.27 -14.75 11.93
CA TRP A 97 -20.91 -14.52 11.41
C TRP A 97 -20.54 -15.47 10.26
N ARG A 98 -21.29 -16.57 10.07
CA ARG A 98 -21.00 -17.58 9.03
C ARG A 98 -20.92 -17.00 7.61
N LYS A 99 -21.59 -15.89 7.33
CA LYS A 99 -21.51 -15.20 6.03
C LYS A 99 -20.16 -14.53 5.75
N PHE A 100 -19.29 -14.41 6.75
CA PHE A 100 -17.93 -13.88 6.59
C PHE A 100 -16.86 -14.97 6.52
N GLY A 101 -17.24 -16.25 6.68
CA GLY A 101 -16.34 -17.41 6.66
C GLY A 101 -16.64 -18.41 7.79
N ASP A 102 -15.76 -19.38 7.99
CA ASP A 102 -15.88 -20.39 9.06
C ASP A 102 -14.68 -20.46 10.02
N LYS A 103 -13.46 -20.22 9.53
CA LYS A 103 -12.22 -20.32 10.33
C LYS A 103 -11.49 -18.99 10.48
N TYR A 104 -11.36 -18.23 9.39
CA TYR A 104 -10.72 -16.91 9.40
C TYR A 104 -11.76 -15.89 8.97
N LEU A 105 -12.09 -14.98 9.89
CA LEU A 105 -13.12 -13.97 9.70
C LEU A 105 -12.47 -12.59 9.74
N ASP A 106 -12.99 -11.69 8.92
CA ASP A 106 -12.62 -10.28 8.93
C ASP A 106 -13.25 -9.58 10.15
N GLY A 107 -12.42 -9.22 11.13
CA GLY A 107 -12.84 -8.57 12.36
C GLY A 107 -13.50 -7.20 12.15
N VAL A 108 -13.11 -6.47 11.10
CA VAL A 108 -13.70 -5.15 10.77
C VAL A 108 -15.13 -5.33 10.26
N LYS A 109 -15.38 -6.35 9.43
CA LYS A 109 -16.74 -6.68 8.97
C LYS A 109 -17.63 -7.14 10.11
N ILE A 110 -17.09 -7.94 11.05
CA ILE A 110 -17.81 -8.36 12.25
C ILE A 110 -18.17 -7.16 13.12
N ALA A 111 -17.20 -6.28 13.42
CA ALA A 111 -17.43 -5.09 14.25
C ALA A 111 -18.52 -4.19 13.65
N LYS A 112 -18.45 -3.92 12.33
CA LYS A 112 -19.47 -3.16 11.60
C LYS A 112 -20.86 -3.81 11.69
N MET A 113 -20.95 -5.14 11.55
CA MET A 113 -22.22 -5.85 11.71
C MET A 113 -22.79 -5.68 13.12
N MET A 114 -21.93 -5.75 14.14
CA MET A 114 -22.34 -5.70 15.54
C MET A 114 -22.59 -4.28 16.05
N GLY A 115 -22.33 -3.25 15.23
CA GLY A 115 -22.40 -1.85 15.65
C GLY A 115 -21.31 -1.46 16.65
N ILE A 116 -20.16 -2.16 16.62
CA ILE A 116 -19.00 -1.87 17.46
C ILE A 116 -18.11 -0.87 16.72
N GLU A 117 -17.86 0.27 17.35
CA GLU A 117 -16.89 1.24 16.87
C GLU A 117 -15.47 0.75 17.16
N LEU A 118 -14.64 0.62 16.12
CA LEU A 118 -13.23 0.29 16.26
C LEU A 118 -12.39 1.57 16.32
N PRO A 119 -11.24 1.57 17.03
CA PRO A 119 -10.29 2.66 16.97
C PRO A 119 -9.86 2.94 15.53
N ASP A 120 -9.68 4.22 15.19
CA ASP A 120 -9.05 4.62 13.94
C ASP A 120 -7.55 4.32 14.03
N ASP A 121 -7.07 3.41 13.17
CA ASP A 121 -5.67 3.05 13.09
C ASP A 121 -5.25 2.89 11.62
N VAL A 122 -4.07 3.40 11.29
CA VAL A 122 -3.53 3.38 9.94
C VAL A 122 -2.50 2.28 9.85
N VAL A 123 -2.96 1.07 9.52
CA VAL A 123 -2.06 -0.04 9.20
C VAL A 123 -1.55 0.17 7.76
N PRO A 124 -0.23 0.18 7.51
CA PRO A 124 0.34 0.27 6.17
C PRO A 124 0.18 -1.07 5.44
N TYR A 125 -1.06 -1.52 5.26
CA TYR A 125 -1.38 -2.67 4.43
C TYR A 125 -1.56 -2.21 2.98
N VAL A 126 -1.08 -3.03 2.03
CA VAL A 126 -1.41 -2.84 0.61
C VAL A 126 -2.75 -3.54 0.40
N ASP A 127 -3.81 -2.77 0.60
CA ASP A 127 -5.23 -3.09 0.44
C ASP A 127 -5.57 -3.74 -0.89
N GLU A 128 -4.85 -3.42 -1.96
CA GLU A 128 -4.99 -4.07 -3.26
C GLU A 128 -3.72 -4.85 -3.63
N PRO A 129 -3.81 -6.17 -3.89
CA PRO A 129 -2.68 -6.88 -4.46
C PRO A 129 -2.31 -6.16 -5.75
N ARG A 130 -1.03 -5.82 -5.89
CA ARG A 130 -0.52 -5.26 -7.15
C ARG A 130 -0.60 -6.36 -8.20
N ILE A 131 -1.73 -6.44 -8.89
CA ILE A 131 -1.94 -7.37 -10.00
C ILE A 131 -0.94 -6.99 -11.09
N ASP A 132 -0.02 -7.92 -11.36
CA ASP A 132 0.90 -7.74 -12.47
C ASP A 132 0.10 -7.90 -13.77
N LYS A 133 0.03 -6.82 -14.55
CA LYS A 133 -0.76 -6.77 -15.78
C LYS A 133 -0.31 -7.80 -16.81
N VAL A 134 0.97 -8.19 -16.81
CA VAL A 134 1.50 -9.22 -17.70
C VAL A 134 0.94 -10.58 -17.28
N TRP A 135 0.98 -10.88 -15.98
CA TRP A 135 0.44 -12.13 -15.47
C TRP A 135 -1.08 -12.21 -15.61
N ALA A 136 -1.80 -11.11 -15.35
CA ALA A 136 -3.24 -11.03 -15.56
C ALA A 136 -3.63 -11.29 -17.03
N SER A 137 -2.82 -10.77 -17.97
CA SER A 137 -3.09 -10.99 -19.40
C SER A 137 -2.96 -12.46 -19.86
N PHE A 138 -2.34 -13.33 -19.06
CA PHE A 138 -2.28 -14.77 -19.34
C PHE A 138 -3.49 -15.54 -18.79
N VAL A 139 -4.33 -14.93 -17.96
CA VAL A 139 -5.50 -15.59 -17.35
C VAL A 139 -6.76 -15.43 -18.21
N ASP A 140 -6.85 -14.36 -18.99
CA ASP A 140 -8.01 -14.06 -19.85
C ASP A 140 -7.91 -14.69 -21.27
N ALA A 141 -6.96 -15.60 -21.50
CA ALA A 141 -6.67 -16.16 -22.83
C ALA A 141 -7.34 -17.51 -23.12
N ASP A 142 -8.06 -18.11 -22.16
CA ASP A 142 -8.79 -19.36 -22.32
C ASP A 142 -10.22 -19.21 -21.79
N ASP A 143 -11.13 -18.74 -22.65
CA ASP A 143 -12.58 -19.05 -22.66
C ASP A 143 -13.16 -18.74 -24.06
#